data_AF-A0A382K9F9-F1
#
_entry.id   AF-A0A382K9F9-F1
#
_cell.length_a   1.000
_cell.length_b   1.000
_cell.length_c   1.000
_cell.angle_alpha   90.00
_cell.angle_beta   90.00
_cell.angle_gamma   90.00
#
_symmetry.space_group_name_H-M   'P 1'
#
loop_
_entity.id
_entity.type
_entity.pdbx_description
1 polymer ?
#
loop_
_entity_poly.entity_id
_entity_poly.type
_entity_poly.pdbx_seq_one_letter_code
_entity_poly.pdbx_strand_id
1 'polypeptide(L)'
;MLETENQENHIGQDLERFEDAALLTGQGRFLDDLPTAPGTAHAAILRSPHAHAEIISIDFTRAQALAGVYAVITGAEAKLWSEPFLVGIKQSMAQWCIATDRVRYVGEPVAIVAAESRYVAEDALALIDVKYHVLPGVVELMAAMAPDAPVLHSDVGA
;
A
#
# COMPACT_ATOMS: atom_id res chain seq x y z
N MET A 1 -5.10 12.46 60.79
CA MET A 1 -5.81 13.42 59.92
C MET A 1 -5.37 13.04 58.52
N LEU A 2 -6.19 12.24 57.82
CA LEU A 2 -5.89 11.77 56.47
C LEU A 2 -6.32 12.91 55.54
N GLU A 3 -5.36 13.54 54.89
CA GLU A 3 -5.62 14.54 53.85
C GLU A 3 -6.31 13.83 52.68
N THR A 4 -7.57 14.18 52.46
CA THR A 4 -8.32 13.77 51.28
C THR A 4 -7.71 14.49 50.08
N GLU A 5 -6.96 13.76 49.25
CA GLU A 5 -6.50 14.26 47.95
C GLU A 5 -7.70 14.77 47.15
N ASN A 6 -7.63 16.06 46.81
CA ASN A 6 -8.62 16.73 45.98
C ASN A 6 -8.42 16.23 44.54
N GLN A 7 -9.20 15.23 44.11
CA GLN A 7 -9.21 14.81 42.71
C GLN A 7 -9.83 15.93 41.88
N GLU A 8 -8.98 16.70 41.18
CA GLU A 8 -9.47 17.72 40.26
C GLU A 8 -10.29 17.09 39.14
N ASN A 9 -11.51 17.59 38.94
CA ASN A 9 -12.39 17.12 37.88
C ASN A 9 -12.00 17.79 36.55
N HIS A 10 -11.28 17.05 35.71
CA HIS A 10 -10.79 17.51 34.41
C HIS A 10 -11.83 17.46 33.27
N ILE A 11 -13.06 16.98 33.54
CA ILE A 11 -14.10 16.87 32.51
C ILE A 11 -14.64 18.25 32.15
N GLY A 12 -14.60 18.59 30.85
CA GLY A 12 -15.16 19.84 30.30
C GLY A 12 -14.26 21.07 30.43
N GLN A 13 -13.00 20.89 30.84
CA GLN A 13 -12.02 21.97 30.93
C GLN A 13 -11.27 22.16 29.61
N ASP A 14 -10.90 23.41 29.31
CA ASP A 14 -10.03 23.78 28.19
C ASP A 14 -8.56 23.69 28.64
N LEU A 15 -7.99 22.49 28.56
CA LEU A 15 -6.62 22.19 28.95
C LEU A 15 -5.70 22.16 27.74
N GLU A 16 -4.48 22.64 27.92
CA GLU A 16 -3.43 22.48 26.92
C GLU A 16 -3.11 20.99 26.71
N ARG A 17 -2.83 20.63 25.46
CA ARG A 17 -2.52 19.26 25.09
C ARG A 17 -1.12 18.86 25.53
N PHE A 18 -1.01 17.69 26.13
CA PHE A 18 0.28 17.15 26.59
C PHE A 18 1.23 16.87 25.42
N GLU A 19 0.70 16.45 24.28
CA GLU A 19 1.47 16.05 23.09
C GLU A 19 2.15 17.24 22.39
N ASP A 20 1.64 18.47 22.59
CA ASP A 20 2.02 19.63 21.80
C ASP A 20 3.49 20.01 21.99
N ALA A 21 4.02 19.88 23.21
CA ALA A 21 5.44 20.18 23.46
C ALA A 21 6.37 19.37 22.54
N ALA A 22 6.12 18.06 22.38
CA ALA A 22 6.94 17.20 21.53
C ALA A 22 6.67 17.44 20.04
N LEU A 23 5.39 17.59 19.64
CA LEU A 23 5.02 17.79 18.25
C LEU A 23 5.51 19.13 17.69
N LEU A 24 5.38 20.21 18.46
CA LEU A 24 5.78 21.56 18.05
C LEU A 24 7.30 21.77 18.02
N THR A 25 8.07 20.92 18.71
CA THR A 25 9.53 20.99 18.77
C THR A 25 10.23 19.96 17.88
N GLY A 26 9.48 19.20 17.08
CA GLY A 26 10.03 18.13 16.25
C GLY A 26 10.63 16.97 17.05
N GLN A 27 10.18 16.79 18.30
CA GLN A 27 10.56 15.67 19.17
C GLN A 27 9.50 14.55 19.19
N GLY A 28 8.39 14.71 18.46
CA GLY A 28 7.48 13.61 18.15
C GLY A 28 8.23 12.54 17.35
N ARG A 29 8.03 11.27 17.70
CA ARG A 29 8.65 10.13 17.02
C ARG A 29 7.61 9.37 16.22
N PHE A 30 7.73 9.40 14.91
CA PHE A 30 6.95 8.61 13.96
C PHE A 30 7.74 7.41 13.47
N LEU A 31 7.11 6.54 12.68
CA LEU A 31 7.71 5.27 12.24
C LEU A 31 9.07 5.46 11.54
N ASP A 32 9.21 6.49 10.70
CA ASP A 32 10.44 6.76 9.94
C ASP A 32 11.54 7.45 10.79
N ASP A 33 11.20 7.91 12.00
CA ASP A 33 12.17 8.46 12.97
C ASP A 33 12.75 7.35 13.87
N LEU A 34 12.18 6.15 13.83
CA LEU A 34 12.62 5.04 14.67
C LEU A 34 13.93 4.46 14.12
N PRO A 35 14.92 4.20 14.98
CA PRO A 35 16.16 3.57 14.55
C PRO A 35 15.87 2.15 14.05
N THR A 36 16.47 1.79 12.92
CA THR A 36 16.41 0.45 12.35
C THR A 36 17.68 -0.33 12.66
N ALA A 37 17.59 -1.66 12.60
CA ALA A 37 18.78 -2.49 12.79
C ALA A 37 19.72 -2.36 11.59
N PRO A 38 21.05 -2.51 11.77
CA PRO A 38 21.96 -2.61 10.63
C PRO A 38 21.51 -3.69 9.65
N GLY A 39 21.46 -3.35 8.35
CA GLY A 39 20.99 -4.25 7.31
C GLY A 39 19.48 -4.30 7.11
N THR A 40 18.69 -3.45 7.79
CA THR A 40 17.27 -3.28 7.46
C THR A 40 17.12 -2.79 6.01
N ALA A 41 16.41 -3.58 5.19
CA ALA A 41 16.12 -3.22 3.82
C ALA A 41 15.01 -2.17 3.73
N HIS A 42 15.03 -1.39 2.66
CA HIS A 42 13.97 -0.45 2.30
C HIS A 42 13.13 -1.01 1.16
N ALA A 43 11.81 -0.86 1.27
CA ALA A 43 10.87 -1.27 0.24
C ALA A 43 10.33 -0.06 -0.52
N ALA A 44 10.30 -0.15 -1.85
CA ALA A 44 9.60 0.78 -2.73
C ALA A 44 8.55 0.04 -3.55
N ILE A 45 7.42 0.67 -3.82
CA ILE A 45 6.26 0.04 -4.48
C ILE A 45 6.03 0.69 -5.84
N LEU A 46 6.13 -0.10 -6.91
CA LEU A 46 5.67 0.30 -8.23
C LEU A 46 4.14 0.25 -8.24
N ARG A 47 3.52 1.36 -8.64
CA ARG A 47 2.06 1.51 -8.63
C ARG A 47 1.51 1.66 -10.04
N SER A 48 0.30 1.14 -10.23
CA SER A 48 -0.43 1.26 -11.49
C SER A 48 -0.73 2.73 -11.83
N PRO A 49 -0.44 3.17 -13.07
CA PRO A 49 -0.95 4.45 -13.58
C PRO A 49 -2.38 4.34 -14.13
N HIS A 50 -2.95 3.13 -14.22
CA HIS A 50 -4.23 2.86 -14.86
C HIS A 50 -5.33 2.56 -13.84
N ALA A 51 -6.53 3.08 -14.10
CA ALA A 51 -7.72 2.81 -13.31
C ALA A 51 -8.25 1.38 -13.52
N HIS A 52 -8.09 0.81 -14.72
CA HIS A 52 -8.47 -0.56 -15.02
C HIS A 52 -7.61 -1.07 -16.18
N ALA A 53 -6.84 -2.13 -15.98
CA ALA A 53 -6.06 -2.75 -17.05
C ALA A 53 -5.64 -4.17 -16.70
N GLU A 54 -5.56 -5.04 -17.70
CA GLU A 54 -4.93 -6.36 -17.54
C GLU A 54 -3.41 -6.21 -17.58
N ILE A 55 -2.72 -6.95 -16.70
CA ILE A 55 -1.26 -7.02 -16.69
C ILE A 55 -0.85 -8.10 -17.67
N ILE A 56 -0.28 -7.70 -18.81
CA ILE A 56 0.18 -8.64 -19.84
C ILE A 56 1.53 -9.24 -19.45
N SER A 57 2.44 -8.42 -18.93
CA SER A 57 3.75 -8.87 -18.47
C SER A 57 4.42 -7.83 -17.58
N ILE A 58 5.27 -8.29 -16.66
CA ILE A 58 6.17 -7.45 -15.86
C ILE A 58 7.60 -7.93 -16.14
N ASP A 59 8.43 -7.08 -16.75
CA ASP A 59 9.87 -7.32 -16.87
C ASP A 59 10.61 -6.51 -15.81
N PHE A 60 11.20 -7.21 -14.86
CA PHE A 60 11.99 -6.62 -13.78
C PHE A 60 13.46 -7.06 -13.81
N THR A 61 13.92 -7.64 -14.93
CA THR A 61 15.27 -8.21 -15.05
C THR A 61 16.35 -7.17 -14.75
N ARG A 62 16.16 -5.94 -15.26
CA ARG A 62 17.09 -4.82 -15.00
C ARG A 62 17.07 -4.36 -13.55
N ALA A 63 15.88 -4.29 -12.94
CA ALA A 63 15.73 -3.93 -11.54
C ALA A 63 16.42 -4.97 -10.62
N GLN A 64 16.23 -6.26 -10.89
CA GLN A 64 16.85 -7.33 -10.12
C GLN A 64 18.38 -7.36 -10.25
N ALA A 65 18.92 -6.95 -11.39
CA ALA A 65 20.36 -6.88 -11.63
C ALA A 65 21.02 -5.61 -11.03
N LEU A 66 20.25 -4.65 -10.54
CA LEU A 66 20.79 -3.42 -9.96
C LEU A 66 21.50 -3.73 -8.63
N ALA A 67 22.72 -3.21 -8.47
CA ALA A 67 23.48 -3.38 -7.23
C ALA A 67 22.70 -2.82 -6.03
N GLY A 68 22.68 -3.57 -4.92
CA GLY A 68 21.95 -3.20 -3.71
C GLY A 68 20.47 -3.63 -3.69
N VAL A 69 19.93 -4.17 -4.79
CA VAL A 69 18.59 -4.79 -4.80
C VAL A 69 18.68 -6.21 -4.26
N TYR A 70 17.81 -6.53 -3.29
CA TYR A 70 17.72 -7.85 -2.67
C TYR A 70 16.61 -8.70 -3.27
N ALA A 71 15.47 -8.07 -3.61
CA ALA A 71 14.31 -8.77 -4.16
C ALA A 71 13.43 -7.85 -4.99
N VAL A 72 12.78 -8.43 -6.00
CA VAL A 72 11.59 -7.86 -6.65
C VAL A 72 10.45 -8.85 -6.42
N ILE A 73 9.32 -8.36 -5.91
CA ILE A 73 8.15 -9.15 -5.52
C ILE A 73 6.98 -8.68 -6.40
N THR A 74 6.34 -9.61 -7.09
CA THR A 74 5.17 -9.36 -7.94
C THR A 74 3.93 -10.08 -7.40
N GLY A 75 2.81 -10.00 -8.11
CA GLY A 75 1.62 -10.78 -7.81
C GLY A 75 1.85 -12.30 -7.79
N ALA A 76 2.88 -12.82 -8.49
CA ALA A 76 3.23 -14.23 -8.45
C ALA A 76 3.79 -14.63 -7.07
N GLU A 77 4.74 -13.86 -6.54
CA GLU A 77 5.29 -14.08 -5.21
C GLU A 77 4.23 -13.84 -4.12
N ALA A 78 3.37 -12.83 -4.28
CA ALA A 78 2.28 -12.59 -3.34
C ALA A 78 1.35 -13.81 -3.21
N LYS A 79 1.01 -14.47 -4.33
CA LYS A 79 0.21 -15.71 -4.33
C LYS A 79 0.90 -16.90 -3.68
N LEU A 80 2.24 -16.93 -3.69
CA LEU A 80 3.01 -18.01 -3.10
C LEU A 80 3.20 -17.85 -1.59
N TRP A 81 3.37 -16.60 -1.13
CA TRP A 81 3.83 -16.31 0.24
C TRP A 81 2.77 -15.66 1.14
N SER A 82 1.63 -15.26 0.59
CA SER A 82 0.54 -14.62 1.34
C SER A 82 -0.81 -15.23 0.99
N GLU A 83 -1.81 -14.85 1.78
CA GLU A 83 -3.22 -15.11 1.50
C GLU A 83 -3.92 -13.79 1.11
N PRO A 84 -5.03 -13.83 0.36
CA PRO A 84 -5.88 -12.66 0.16
C PRO A 84 -6.30 -12.05 1.49
N PHE A 85 -6.44 -10.72 1.53
CA PHE A 85 -6.96 -10.02 2.70
C PHE A 85 -8.38 -10.46 3.03
N LEU A 86 -8.70 -10.45 4.33
CA LEU A 86 -10.06 -10.58 4.79
C LEU A 86 -10.84 -9.33 4.39
N VAL A 87 -11.74 -9.47 3.42
CA VAL A 87 -12.61 -8.37 3.00
C VAL A 87 -13.88 -8.40 3.84
N GLY A 88 -14.14 -7.33 4.59
CA GLY A 88 -15.30 -7.18 5.48
C GLY A 88 -16.64 -6.94 4.76
N ILE A 89 -16.85 -7.54 3.59
CA ILE A 89 -18.08 -7.42 2.79
C ILE A 89 -18.72 -8.79 2.58
N LYS A 90 -20.00 -8.81 2.19
CA LYS A 90 -20.78 -10.06 2.04
C LYS A 90 -20.31 -10.94 0.89
N GLN A 91 -19.71 -10.35 -0.14
CA GLN A 91 -19.21 -11.06 -1.31
C GLN A 91 -17.79 -11.55 -1.06
N SER A 92 -17.59 -12.86 -1.20
CA SER A 92 -16.25 -13.44 -1.17
C SER A 92 -15.47 -12.96 -2.40
N MET A 93 -14.36 -12.27 -2.16
CA MET A 93 -13.52 -11.71 -3.20
C MET A 93 -12.07 -11.81 -2.77
N ALA A 94 -11.21 -12.37 -3.63
CA ALA A 94 -9.79 -12.44 -3.35
C ALA A 94 -9.16 -11.05 -3.58
N GLN A 95 -8.87 -10.34 -2.49
CA GLN A 95 -8.15 -9.07 -2.53
C GLN A 95 -6.69 -9.28 -2.13
N TRP A 96 -5.79 -9.28 -3.10
CA TRP A 96 -4.35 -9.47 -2.88
C TRP A 96 -3.67 -8.17 -2.48
N CYS A 97 -2.51 -8.28 -1.82
CA CYS A 97 -1.69 -7.13 -1.42
C CYS A 97 -1.00 -6.43 -2.61
N ILE A 98 -0.89 -7.13 -3.74
CA ILE A 98 -0.33 -6.67 -5.01
C ILE A 98 -1.25 -7.18 -6.13
N ALA A 99 -1.45 -6.39 -7.18
CA ALA A 99 -2.17 -6.80 -8.38
C ALA A 99 -1.56 -8.08 -8.96
N THR A 100 -2.42 -9.02 -9.35
CA THR A 100 -1.97 -10.34 -9.83
C THR A 100 -2.23 -10.53 -11.32
N ASP A 101 -3.48 -10.35 -11.74
CA ASP A 101 -3.94 -10.49 -13.13
C ASP A 101 -4.23 -9.14 -13.80
N ARG A 102 -4.76 -8.20 -13.02
CA ARG A 102 -5.18 -6.89 -13.47
C ARG A 102 -5.06 -5.87 -12.34
N VAL A 103 -4.99 -4.62 -12.76
CA VAL A 103 -5.14 -3.45 -11.90
C VAL A 103 -6.56 -2.92 -12.02
N ARG A 104 -7.12 -2.45 -10.91
CA ARG A 104 -8.53 -2.12 -10.67
C ARG A 104 -8.71 -0.69 -10.15
N TYR A 105 -7.61 0.01 -9.84
CA TYR A 105 -7.60 1.42 -9.49
C TYR A 105 -6.20 2.03 -9.73
N VAL A 106 -6.18 3.35 -9.94
CA VAL A 106 -4.91 4.10 -10.02
C VAL A 106 -4.22 4.02 -8.66
N GLY A 107 -2.93 3.69 -8.67
CA GLY A 107 -2.15 3.54 -7.45
C GLY A 107 -2.08 2.12 -6.89
N GLU A 108 -2.78 1.14 -7.48
CA GLU A 108 -2.70 -0.26 -7.05
C GLU A 108 -1.25 -0.78 -7.13
N PRO A 109 -0.73 -1.46 -6.09
CA PRO A 109 0.61 -2.04 -6.13
C PRO A 109 0.75 -3.08 -7.24
N VAL A 110 1.84 -3.03 -8.00
CA VAL A 110 2.11 -3.95 -9.13
C VAL A 110 3.39 -4.74 -8.90
N ALA A 111 4.40 -4.10 -8.31
CA ALA A 111 5.62 -4.75 -7.86
C ALA A 111 6.18 -4.04 -6.63
N ILE A 112 6.96 -4.75 -5.83
CA ILE A 112 7.70 -4.20 -4.69
C ILE A 112 9.17 -4.53 -4.88
N VAL A 113 10.05 -3.54 -4.70
CA VAL A 113 11.50 -3.75 -4.65
C VAL A 113 11.95 -3.59 -3.21
N ALA A 114 12.71 -4.56 -2.70
CA ALA A 114 13.45 -4.45 -1.46
C ALA A 114 14.94 -4.26 -1.77
N ALA A 115 15.57 -3.22 -1.20
CA ALA A 115 16.96 -2.87 -1.45
C ALA A 115 17.67 -2.36 -0.18
N GLU A 116 18.98 -2.16 -0.27
CA GLU A 116 19.82 -1.69 0.84
C GLU A 116 19.51 -0.27 1.32
N SER A 117 18.89 0.55 0.46
CA SER A 117 18.48 1.91 0.78
C SER A 117 17.22 2.30 0.03
N ARG A 118 16.52 3.32 0.54
CA ARG A 118 15.35 3.90 -0.12
C ARG A 118 15.65 4.36 -1.55
N TYR A 119 16.79 5.02 -1.75
CA TYR A 119 17.22 5.53 -3.04
C TYR A 119 17.37 4.42 -4.09
N VAL A 120 18.08 3.34 -3.73
CA VAL A 120 18.26 2.19 -4.63
C VAL A 120 16.92 1.51 -4.93
N ALA A 121 16.04 1.37 -3.93
CA ALA A 121 14.72 0.79 -4.14
C ALA A 121 13.88 1.62 -5.14
N GLU A 122 13.88 2.95 -5.01
CA GLU A 122 13.17 3.86 -5.91
C GLU A 122 13.76 3.86 -7.33
N ASP A 123 15.09 3.91 -7.47
CA ASP A 123 15.79 3.83 -8.76
C ASP A 123 15.49 2.51 -9.48
N ALA A 124 15.43 1.40 -8.74
CA ALA A 124 15.10 0.09 -9.28
C ALA A 124 13.67 0.03 -9.84
N LEU A 125 12.70 0.76 -9.26
CA LEU A 125 11.33 0.78 -9.81
C LEU A 125 11.31 1.37 -11.22
N ALA A 126 12.15 2.34 -11.53
CA ALA A 126 12.26 2.94 -12.87
C ALA A 126 12.82 1.98 -13.92
N LEU A 127 13.37 0.84 -13.49
CA LEU A 127 13.90 -0.22 -14.35
C LEU A 127 12.90 -1.37 -14.58
N ILE A 128 11.70 -1.29 -13.99
CA ILE A 128 10.63 -2.27 -14.18
C ILE A 128 9.71 -1.80 -15.31
N ASP A 129 9.57 -2.64 -16.34
CA ASP A 129 8.70 -2.39 -17.48
C ASP A 129 7.43 -3.24 -17.36
N VAL A 130 6.27 -2.58 -17.23
CA VAL A 130 4.97 -3.26 -17.17
C VAL A 130 4.18 -3.01 -18.44
N LYS A 131 3.71 -4.08 -19.08
CA LYS A 131 2.82 -4.01 -20.24
C LYS A 131 1.39 -4.21 -19.80
N TYR A 132 0.53 -3.27 -20.18
CA TYR A 132 -0.88 -3.28 -19.84
C TYR A 132 -1.75 -3.39 -21.09
N HIS A 133 -2.88 -4.08 -20.96
CA HIS A 133 -4.02 -3.88 -21.84
C HIS A 133 -5.06 -3.04 -21.08
N VAL A 134 -5.14 -1.75 -21.43
CA VAL A 134 -6.00 -0.80 -20.71
C VAL A 134 -7.47 -1.06 -21.04
N LEU A 135 -8.28 -1.15 -19.99
CA LEU A 135 -9.72 -1.37 -20.07
C LEU A 135 -10.47 -0.10 -19.65
N PRO A 136 -11.74 0.06 -20.07
CA PRO A 136 -12.58 1.13 -19.55
C PRO A 136 -12.69 1.04 -18.02
N GLY A 137 -12.33 2.11 -17.32
CA GLY A 137 -12.60 2.28 -15.91
C GLY A 137 -13.99 2.88 -15.69
N VAL A 138 -14.64 2.53 -14.58
CA VAL A 138 -15.91 3.13 -14.17
C VAL A 138 -15.73 3.82 -12.82
N VAL A 139 -16.09 5.09 -12.76
CA VAL A 139 -16.00 5.92 -11.54
C VAL A 139 -17.36 6.37 -11.03
N GLU A 140 -18.41 6.18 -11.82
CA GLU A 140 -19.78 6.57 -11.50
C GLU A 140 -20.60 5.34 -11.10
N LEU A 141 -21.30 5.44 -9.96
CA LEU A 141 -22.11 4.33 -9.43
C LEU A 141 -23.18 3.87 -10.42
N MET A 142 -23.90 4.82 -11.03
CA MET A 142 -24.97 4.49 -11.99
C MET A 142 -24.44 3.81 -13.25
N ALA A 143 -23.25 4.19 -13.69
CA ALA A 143 -22.59 3.54 -14.84
C ALA A 143 -22.11 2.13 -14.48
N ALA A 144 -21.70 1.88 -13.23
CA ALA A 144 -21.28 0.55 -12.78
C ALA A 144 -22.44 -0.45 -12.68
N MET A 145 -23.68 0.05 -12.55
CA MET A 145 -24.89 -0.77 -12.52
C MET A 145 -25.50 -1.00 -13.92
N ALA A 146 -24.93 -0.40 -14.97
CA ALA A 146 -25.45 -0.56 -16.32
C ALA A 146 -25.22 -2.00 -16.82
N PRO A 147 -26.12 -2.56 -17.65
CA PRO A 147 -25.97 -3.94 -18.15
C PRO A 147 -24.69 -4.19 -18.97
N ASP A 148 -24.11 -3.13 -19.55
CA ASP A 148 -22.89 -3.14 -20.34
C ASP A 148 -21.67 -2.63 -19.57
N ALA A 149 -21.78 -2.47 -18.23
CA ALA A 149 -20.68 -2.06 -17.39
C ALA A 149 -19.50 -3.05 -17.49
N PRO A 150 -18.25 -2.56 -17.50
CA PRO A 150 -17.07 -3.41 -17.39
C PRO A 150 -17.09 -4.21 -16.08
N VAL A 151 -16.88 -5.52 -16.18
CA VAL A 151 -16.74 -6.39 -15.01
C VAL A 151 -15.36 -6.19 -14.39
N LEU A 152 -15.32 -5.69 -13.16
CA LEU A 152 -14.07 -5.42 -12.43
C LEU A 152 -13.50 -6.67 -11.74
N HIS A 153 -14.39 -7.55 -11.26
CA HIS A 153 -14.06 -8.77 -10.52
C HIS A 153 -14.72 -9.99 -11.19
N SER A 154 -14.05 -10.53 -12.20
CA SER A 154 -14.54 -11.67 -13.00
C SER A 154 -14.95 -12.89 -12.18
N ASP A 155 -14.26 -13.14 -11.06
CA ASP A 155 -14.46 -14.31 -10.21
C ASP A 155 -15.68 -14.17 -9.27
N VAL A 156 -16.20 -12.96 -9.09
CA VAL A 156 -17.34 -12.67 -8.20
C VAL A 156 -18.64 -12.57 -8.99
N GLY A 157 -18.59 -12.05 -10.21
CA GLY A 157 -19.72 -12.03 -11.13
C GLY A 157 -19.82 -10.75 -11.97
N ALA A 158 -20.80 -10.77 -12.87
CA ALA A 158 -21.39 -9.61 -13.53
C ALA A 158 -22.74 -9.28 -12.88
#